data_AF-A0A6L7NFA6-F1
#
_entry.id   AF-A0A6L7NFA6-F1
#
_cell.length_a   1.000
_cell.length_b   1.000
_cell.length_c   1.000
_cell.angle_alpha   90.00
_cell.angle_beta   90.00
_cell.angle_gamma   90.00
#
_symmetry.space_group_name_H-M   'P 1'
#
loop_
_entity.id
_entity.type
_entity.pdbx_description
1 polymer ?
#
loop_
_entity_poly.entity_id
_entity_poly.type
_entity_poly.pdbx_seq_one_letter_code
_entity_poly.pdbx_strand_id
1 'polypeptide(L)'
;MGEGPGEFTAIADAHVVDGRLVALDRVTRAWSNFNLAGEFLGRRPYGHQAGAFVPVGGGRVVVVNRDAAPEADDAPLHLAHIDSGVPSLHFGSKDAWEYGWKERPHAGDVRGSVTGRPGTLWWGAAGGPRLQEWSVDDELLRVIEGELPWFPEVRRPVDLTREPPPTLLRFLALDTTEHLWMITRTADPDWREVELETGQQGLRVPAGKQDNYFDTRLDIFDLEEKRHIGRYVWDAAGARLFNLGGEPAVSVVEYAEDTGRQVVIYRLDFRFPEGNVVRGSARAPTGHNEHERLDDTPGRDRATGRRHSAGRGRAARRL
;
A
#
# COMPACT_ATOMS: atom_id res chain seq x y z
N MET A 1 -22.59 -0.28 -6.75
CA MET A 1 -22.35 -1.73 -6.94
C MET A 1 -23.41 -2.24 -7.87
N GLY A 2 -23.05 -3.14 -8.77
CA GLY A 2 -24.00 -3.76 -9.68
C GLY A 2 -23.47 -5.07 -10.25
N GLU A 3 -24.35 -5.86 -10.86
CA GLU A 3 -24.10 -7.22 -11.35
C GLU A 3 -24.09 -7.31 -12.88
N GLY A 4 -24.27 -6.18 -13.57
CA GLY A 4 -24.31 -6.06 -15.02
C GLY A 4 -22.93 -6.21 -15.69
N PRO A 5 -22.91 -6.30 -17.04
CA PRO A 5 -21.67 -6.33 -17.81
C PRO A 5 -20.78 -5.12 -17.49
N GLY A 6 -19.55 -5.38 -17.04
CA GLY A 6 -18.59 -4.33 -16.64
C GLY A 6 -18.79 -3.76 -15.24
N GLU A 7 -19.75 -4.25 -14.45
CA GLU A 7 -19.95 -3.81 -13.07
C GLU A 7 -19.14 -4.64 -12.06
N PHE A 8 -18.82 -4.00 -10.93
CA PHE A 8 -17.97 -4.55 -9.88
C PHE A 8 -18.64 -4.49 -8.52
N THR A 9 -18.37 -5.50 -7.72
CA THR A 9 -18.72 -5.55 -6.30
C THR A 9 -17.60 -4.95 -5.46
N ALA A 10 -16.36 -5.42 -5.68
CA ALA A 10 -15.18 -4.84 -5.05
C ALA A 10 -13.93 -5.09 -5.87
N ILE A 11 -13.41 -4.04 -6.50
CA ILE A 11 -12.17 -4.10 -7.29
C ILE A 11 -11.01 -4.38 -6.32
N ALA A 12 -10.29 -5.48 -6.55
CA ALA A 12 -9.03 -5.80 -5.88
C ALA A 12 -7.92 -4.89 -6.42
N ASP A 13 -7.79 -4.84 -7.74
CA ASP A 13 -6.79 -4.06 -8.46
C ASP A 13 -7.18 -3.92 -9.95
N ALA A 14 -6.56 -2.99 -10.67
CA ALA A 14 -6.78 -2.79 -12.10
C ALA A 14 -5.54 -2.23 -12.81
N HIS A 15 -5.20 -2.77 -13.98
CA HIS A 15 -4.03 -2.40 -14.76
C HIS A 15 -4.32 -2.43 -16.26
N VAL A 16 -3.50 -1.72 -17.03
CA VAL A 16 -3.46 -1.90 -18.48
C VAL A 16 -2.58 -3.11 -18.80
N VAL A 17 -3.14 -4.10 -19.49
CA VAL A 17 -2.47 -5.32 -19.91
C VAL A 17 -2.75 -5.52 -21.40
N ASP A 18 -1.70 -5.59 -22.22
CA ASP A 18 -1.82 -5.84 -23.67
C ASP A 18 -2.83 -4.90 -24.38
N GLY A 19 -2.77 -3.60 -24.03
CA GLY A 19 -3.65 -2.58 -24.60
C GLY A 19 -5.10 -2.63 -24.12
N ARG A 20 -5.41 -3.38 -23.05
CA ARG A 20 -6.75 -3.47 -22.45
C ARG A 20 -6.69 -3.03 -21.00
N LEU A 21 -7.74 -2.38 -20.51
CA LEU A 21 -7.92 -2.19 -19.07
C LEU A 21 -8.46 -3.50 -18.49
N VAL A 22 -7.73 -4.09 -17.57
CA VAL A 22 -8.10 -5.33 -16.89
C VAL A 22 -8.31 -5.01 -15.43
N ALA A 23 -9.48 -5.35 -14.90
CA ALA A 23 -9.83 -5.16 -13.51
C ALA A 23 -10.22 -6.49 -12.87
N LEU A 24 -9.74 -6.73 -11.66
CA LEU A 24 -9.96 -7.97 -10.93
C LEU A 24 -10.95 -7.72 -9.79
N ASP A 25 -12.08 -8.42 -9.81
CA ASP A 25 -13.08 -8.32 -8.76
C ASP A 25 -12.83 -9.36 -7.67
N ARG A 26 -12.63 -8.88 -6.43
CA ARG A 26 -12.29 -9.73 -5.27
C ARG A 26 -13.43 -10.63 -4.82
N VAL A 27 -14.69 -10.20 -5.00
CA VAL A 27 -15.86 -10.92 -4.47
C VAL A 27 -16.28 -12.01 -5.43
N THR A 28 -16.41 -11.66 -6.70
CA THR A 28 -16.81 -12.58 -7.77
C THR A 28 -15.64 -13.40 -8.33
N ARG A 29 -14.40 -13.06 -7.94
CA ARG A 29 -13.16 -13.75 -8.33
C ARG A 29 -13.03 -13.86 -9.86
N ALA A 30 -13.17 -12.73 -10.53
CA ALA A 30 -13.22 -12.68 -11.98
C ALA A 30 -12.51 -11.45 -12.54
N TRP A 31 -11.92 -11.64 -13.72
CA TRP A 31 -11.38 -10.58 -14.56
C TRP A 31 -12.49 -9.94 -15.35
N SER A 32 -12.52 -8.61 -15.40
CA SER A 32 -13.31 -7.83 -16.35
C SER A 32 -12.34 -7.10 -17.27
N ASN A 33 -12.49 -7.32 -18.57
CA ASN A 33 -11.63 -6.75 -19.60
C ASN A 33 -12.39 -5.64 -20.33
N PHE A 34 -11.71 -4.51 -20.55
CA PHE A 34 -12.23 -3.36 -21.27
C PHE A 34 -11.21 -2.90 -22.31
N ASN A 35 -11.68 -2.31 -23.41
CA ASN A 35 -10.78 -1.54 -24.26
C ASN A 35 -10.41 -0.22 -23.55
N LEU A 36 -9.45 0.52 -24.10
CA LEU A 36 -9.02 1.80 -23.52
C LEU A 36 -10.07 2.92 -23.63
N ALA A 37 -11.12 2.73 -24.44
CA ALA A 37 -12.28 3.62 -24.49
C ALA A 37 -13.31 3.30 -23.39
N GLY A 38 -13.06 2.29 -22.55
CA GLY A 38 -13.94 1.88 -21.45
C GLY A 38 -15.06 0.92 -21.86
N GLU A 39 -15.07 0.42 -23.09
CA GLU A 39 -16.04 -0.57 -23.54
C GLU A 39 -15.72 -1.94 -22.95
N PHE A 40 -16.72 -2.61 -22.40
CA PHE A 40 -16.59 -3.94 -21.83
C PHE A 40 -16.41 -5.01 -22.92
N LEU A 41 -15.29 -5.72 -22.88
CA LEU A 41 -14.93 -6.78 -23.84
C LEU A 41 -15.31 -8.17 -23.35
N GLY A 42 -15.41 -8.38 -22.04
CA GLY A 42 -15.81 -9.65 -21.48
C GLY A 42 -15.33 -9.90 -20.06
N ARG A 43 -15.85 -10.97 -19.45
CA ARG A 43 -15.49 -11.44 -18.12
C ARG A 43 -14.87 -12.84 -18.20
N ARG A 44 -13.88 -13.13 -17.36
CA ARG A 44 -13.29 -14.46 -17.23
C ARG A 44 -13.18 -14.86 -15.76
N PRO A 45 -13.57 -16.08 -15.37
CA PRO A 45 -13.39 -16.53 -13.99
C PRO A 45 -11.89 -16.64 -13.67
N TYR A 46 -11.50 -16.16 -12.49
CA TYR A 46 -10.17 -16.40 -11.89
C TYR A 46 -10.22 -17.54 -10.87
N GLY A 47 -11.33 -17.68 -10.14
CA GLY A 47 -11.58 -18.79 -9.21
C GLY A 47 -10.94 -18.62 -7.82
N HIS A 48 -9.89 -17.81 -7.71
CA HIS A 48 -9.17 -17.59 -6.45
C HIS A 48 -9.48 -16.23 -5.82
N GLN A 49 -9.33 -16.11 -4.50
CA GLN A 49 -9.26 -14.78 -3.90
C GLN A 49 -7.98 -14.08 -4.34
N ALA A 50 -8.10 -12.90 -4.91
CA ALA A 50 -6.97 -12.17 -5.47
C ALA A 50 -6.67 -10.87 -4.72
N GLY A 51 -5.38 -10.55 -4.65
CA GLY A 51 -4.84 -9.27 -4.21
C GLY A 51 -4.40 -8.39 -5.38
N ALA A 52 -3.36 -7.61 -5.16
CA ALA A 52 -2.69 -6.83 -6.20
C ALA A 52 -2.16 -7.76 -7.31
N PHE A 53 -2.09 -7.25 -8.54
CA PHE A 53 -1.44 -7.96 -9.64
C PHE A 53 -0.57 -7.02 -10.45
N VAL A 54 0.37 -7.58 -11.22
CA VAL A 54 1.24 -6.80 -12.11
C VAL A 54 1.28 -7.42 -13.50
N PRO A 55 1.22 -6.62 -14.59
CA PRO A 55 1.47 -7.12 -15.94
C PRO A 55 2.92 -7.58 -16.11
N VAL A 56 3.12 -8.73 -16.76
CA VAL A 56 4.46 -9.27 -17.05
C VAL A 56 4.70 -9.53 -18.55
N GLY A 57 3.81 -9.01 -19.41
CA GLY A 57 3.93 -9.02 -20.86
C GLY A 57 3.13 -10.13 -21.57
N GLY A 58 2.70 -9.85 -22.80
CA GLY A 58 1.99 -10.79 -23.67
C GLY A 58 0.69 -11.33 -23.06
N GLY A 59 -0.16 -10.45 -22.53
CA GLY A 59 -1.44 -10.83 -21.89
C GLY A 59 -1.30 -11.54 -20.52
N ARG A 60 -0.07 -11.71 -20.01
CA ARG A 60 0.18 -12.38 -18.73
C ARG A 60 0.27 -11.39 -17.57
N VAL A 61 -0.18 -11.84 -16.41
CA VAL A 61 -0.14 -11.11 -15.14
C VAL A 61 0.33 -12.04 -14.02
N VAL A 62 1.02 -11.47 -13.03
CA VAL A 62 1.28 -12.17 -11.76
C VAL A 62 0.38 -11.58 -10.69
N VAL A 63 -0.33 -12.44 -9.98
CA VAL A 63 -1.37 -12.10 -9.01
C VAL A 63 -0.95 -12.56 -7.63
N VAL A 64 -1.11 -11.70 -6.62
CA VAL A 64 -0.97 -12.09 -5.22
C VAL A 64 -2.19 -12.92 -4.82
N ASN A 65 -1.98 -14.20 -4.49
CA ASN A 65 -3.04 -15.08 -4.00
C ASN A 65 -3.47 -14.68 -2.59
N ARG A 66 -4.78 -14.67 -2.34
CA ARG A 66 -5.40 -14.40 -1.04
C ARG A 66 -6.28 -15.52 -0.51
N ASP A 67 -6.27 -16.70 -1.10
CA ASP A 67 -6.99 -17.83 -0.51
C ASP A 67 -6.31 -18.31 0.78
N ALA A 68 -7.10 -18.48 1.85
CA ALA A 68 -6.59 -18.94 3.14
C ALA A 68 -6.47 -20.48 3.26
N ALA A 69 -6.92 -21.21 2.24
CA ALA A 69 -7.11 -22.66 2.30
C ALA A 69 -5.82 -23.41 1.93
N PRO A 70 -5.43 -24.44 2.71
CA PRO A 70 -4.24 -25.27 2.46
C PRO A 70 -4.34 -26.13 1.19
N GLU A 71 -5.53 -26.25 0.59
CA GLU A 71 -5.76 -27.05 -0.61
C GLU A 71 -5.56 -26.26 -1.92
N ALA A 72 -5.52 -24.92 -1.85
CA ALA A 72 -5.28 -24.07 -3.01
C ALA A 72 -3.79 -23.72 -3.06
N ASP A 73 -3.03 -24.45 -3.89
CA ASP A 73 -1.63 -24.23 -4.27
C ASP A 73 -0.96 -23.09 -3.50
N ASP A 74 -0.65 -23.46 -2.28
CA ASP A 74 0.27 -23.01 -1.24
C ASP A 74 1.31 -21.89 -1.52
N ALA A 75 1.47 -21.43 -2.76
CA ALA A 75 2.35 -20.38 -3.18
C ALA A 75 1.63 -19.00 -3.22
N PRO A 76 2.31 -17.90 -2.81
CA PRO A 76 1.69 -16.58 -2.72
C PRO A 76 1.47 -15.89 -4.07
N LEU A 77 2.11 -16.36 -5.16
CA LEU A 77 2.05 -15.72 -6.47
C LEU A 77 1.52 -16.69 -7.53
N HIS A 78 0.58 -16.22 -8.34
CA HIS A 78 0.01 -16.97 -9.46
C HIS A 78 0.31 -16.24 -10.77
N LEU A 79 0.94 -16.91 -11.74
CA LEU A 79 1.01 -16.43 -13.11
C LEU A 79 -0.26 -16.84 -13.84
N ALA A 80 -0.98 -15.89 -14.43
CA ALA A 80 -2.20 -16.14 -15.18
C ALA A 80 -2.21 -15.37 -16.51
N HIS A 81 -3.01 -15.85 -17.48
CA HIS A 81 -3.28 -15.13 -18.71
C HIS A 81 -4.67 -14.50 -18.64
N ILE A 82 -4.80 -13.22 -19.04
CA ILE A 82 -6.07 -12.47 -18.88
C ILE A 82 -7.23 -13.03 -19.73
N ASP A 83 -6.92 -13.73 -20.82
CA ASP A 83 -7.94 -14.34 -21.69
C ASP A 83 -8.44 -15.70 -21.18
N SER A 84 -7.59 -16.47 -20.51
CA SER A 84 -7.99 -17.76 -19.92
C SER A 84 -8.59 -17.57 -18.53
N GLY A 85 -8.08 -16.60 -17.77
CA GLY A 85 -8.43 -16.35 -16.38
C GLY A 85 -7.85 -17.37 -15.39
N VAL A 86 -7.30 -18.49 -15.85
CA VAL A 86 -6.79 -19.57 -15.00
C VAL A 86 -5.28 -19.42 -14.78
N PRO A 87 -4.78 -19.55 -13.54
CA PRO A 87 -3.35 -19.64 -13.28
C PRO A 87 -2.68 -20.79 -14.06
N SER A 88 -1.52 -20.52 -14.64
CA SER A 88 -0.68 -21.53 -15.31
C SER A 88 0.52 -21.96 -14.48
N LEU A 89 0.91 -21.17 -13.47
CA LEU A 89 2.05 -21.43 -12.59
C LEU A 89 1.80 -20.79 -11.22
N HIS A 90 2.25 -21.46 -10.16
CA HIS A 90 2.16 -21.03 -8.77
C HIS A 90 3.56 -21.01 -8.17
N PHE A 91 3.98 -19.89 -7.58
CA PHE A 91 5.35 -19.69 -7.11
C PHE A 91 5.48 -18.64 -5.99
N GLY A 92 6.69 -18.45 -5.49
CA GLY A 92 7.01 -17.57 -4.36
C GLY A 92 7.17 -18.32 -3.03
N SER A 93 7.92 -17.73 -2.09
CA SER A 93 8.22 -18.42 -0.83
C SER A 93 7.12 -18.23 0.23
N LYS A 94 6.76 -19.34 0.90
CA LYS A 94 5.84 -19.36 2.04
C LYS A 94 6.42 -18.78 3.32
N ASP A 95 7.73 -18.77 3.49
CA ASP A 95 8.34 -18.27 4.73
C ASP A 95 7.85 -16.85 5.03
N ALA A 96 7.70 -16.01 3.99
CA ALA A 96 7.18 -14.66 4.11
C ALA A 96 5.71 -14.62 4.63
N TRP A 97 4.95 -15.68 4.40
CA TRP A 97 3.53 -15.86 4.75
C TRP A 97 3.32 -16.44 6.16
N GLU A 98 4.16 -17.39 6.57
CA GLU A 98 4.10 -18.04 7.88
C GLU A 98 4.42 -17.07 9.04
N TYR A 99 5.07 -15.94 8.76
CA TYR A 99 5.36 -14.89 9.73
C TYR A 99 4.13 -14.13 10.30
N GLY A 100 2.88 -14.52 10.03
CA GLY A 100 1.81 -14.30 11.03
C GLY A 100 0.46 -13.86 10.52
N TRP A 101 0.07 -14.34 9.35
CA TRP A 101 -1.18 -13.94 8.72
C TRP A 101 -2.44 -14.22 9.57
N LYS A 102 -2.55 -15.42 10.14
CA LYS A 102 -3.79 -15.87 10.82
C LYS A 102 -4.05 -15.20 12.17
N GLU A 103 -3.04 -14.60 12.78
CA GLU A 103 -3.08 -14.11 14.16
C GLU A 103 -2.85 -12.59 14.27
N ARG A 104 -2.58 -11.91 13.14
CA ARG A 104 -2.32 -10.47 13.14
C ARG A 104 -3.62 -9.69 12.93
N PRO A 105 -4.04 -8.86 13.90
CA PRO A 105 -5.14 -7.94 13.72
C PRO A 105 -4.85 -7.00 12.53
N HIS A 106 -5.86 -6.72 11.71
CA HIS A 106 -5.76 -5.87 10.51
C HIS A 106 -4.91 -6.40 9.35
N ALA A 107 -4.27 -7.57 9.50
CA ALA A 107 -3.59 -8.20 8.38
C ALA A 107 -4.58 -8.60 7.30
N GLY A 108 -5.75 -9.16 7.68
CA GLY A 108 -6.77 -9.76 6.81
C GLY A 108 -7.04 -9.09 5.45
N ASP A 109 -6.84 -7.77 5.36
CA ASP A 109 -7.05 -6.97 4.16
C ASP A 109 -5.88 -6.91 3.17
N VAL A 110 -4.63 -7.22 3.57
CA VAL A 110 -3.44 -7.17 2.71
C VAL A 110 -2.44 -8.27 3.05
N ARG A 111 -2.21 -9.20 2.11
CA ARG A 111 -1.22 -10.29 2.26
C ARG A 111 0.18 -9.93 1.81
N GLY A 112 0.29 -8.93 0.95
CA GLY A 112 1.53 -8.44 0.41
C GLY A 112 1.27 -7.63 -0.84
N SER A 113 2.35 -7.29 -1.53
CA SER A 113 2.29 -6.52 -2.76
C SER A 113 3.30 -7.07 -3.76
N VAL A 114 2.98 -6.86 -5.03
CA VAL A 114 3.83 -7.21 -6.15
C VAL A 114 4.04 -5.98 -7.03
N THR A 115 5.21 -5.86 -7.64
CA THR A 115 5.52 -4.91 -8.72
C THR A 115 6.58 -5.56 -9.61
N GLY A 116 6.77 -5.10 -10.84
CA GLY A 116 7.70 -5.77 -11.73
C GLY A 116 7.80 -5.15 -13.09
N ARG A 117 8.54 -5.84 -13.95
CA ARG A 117 8.77 -5.54 -15.35
C ARG A 117 8.54 -6.82 -16.17
N PRO A 118 8.53 -6.75 -17.51
CA PRO A 118 8.45 -7.97 -18.30
C PRO A 118 9.55 -8.96 -17.90
N GLY A 119 9.15 -10.17 -17.51
CA GLY A 119 10.05 -11.27 -17.14
C GLY A 119 10.47 -11.35 -15.67
N THR A 120 10.45 -10.26 -14.89
CA THR A 120 10.82 -10.29 -13.46
C THR A 120 9.89 -9.46 -12.57
N LEU A 121 9.79 -9.82 -11.31
CA LEU A 121 8.95 -9.13 -10.33
C LEU A 121 9.57 -9.10 -8.95
N TRP A 122 9.17 -8.11 -8.18
CA TRP A 122 9.40 -7.98 -6.76
C TRP A 122 8.15 -8.32 -5.98
N TRP A 123 8.30 -9.16 -4.97
CA TRP A 123 7.28 -9.57 -4.02
C TRP A 123 7.70 -9.22 -2.60
N GLY A 124 6.76 -8.72 -1.82
CA GLY A 124 6.91 -8.57 -0.38
C GLY A 124 5.63 -8.95 0.34
N ALA A 125 5.76 -9.78 1.38
CA ALA A 125 4.64 -10.08 2.26
C ALA A 125 4.34 -8.88 3.16
N ALA A 126 3.07 -8.71 3.53
CA ALA A 126 2.64 -7.57 4.34
C ALA A 126 3.40 -7.46 5.67
N GLY A 127 3.81 -8.58 6.24
CA GLY A 127 4.27 -8.67 7.62
C GLY A 127 5.76 -8.77 7.86
N GLY A 128 6.61 -8.70 6.82
CA GLY A 128 8.05 -8.92 6.94
C GLY A 128 8.87 -7.91 6.14
N PRO A 129 10.11 -7.59 6.59
CA PRO A 129 11.01 -6.68 5.88
C PRO A 129 11.71 -7.34 4.67
N ARG A 130 11.27 -8.55 4.29
CA ARG A 130 11.86 -9.35 3.22
C ARG A 130 11.19 -9.04 1.89
N LEU A 131 12.01 -8.64 0.92
CA LEU A 131 11.60 -8.45 -0.46
C LEU A 131 12.32 -9.47 -1.34
N GLN A 132 11.62 -10.06 -2.29
CA GLN A 132 12.12 -11.12 -3.15
C GLN A 132 11.94 -10.75 -4.60
N GLU A 133 13.00 -10.86 -5.39
CA GLU A 133 12.93 -10.77 -6.85
C GLU A 133 12.80 -12.17 -7.44
N TRP A 134 11.80 -12.35 -8.29
CA TRP A 134 11.51 -13.60 -8.97
C TRP A 134 11.49 -13.40 -10.48
N SER A 135 11.96 -14.41 -11.20
CA SER A 135 11.58 -14.62 -12.59
C SER A 135 10.12 -15.07 -12.68
N VAL A 136 9.45 -14.75 -13.78
CA VAL A 136 8.12 -15.30 -14.10
C VAL A 136 8.12 -16.81 -14.36
N ASP A 137 9.31 -17.40 -14.48
CA ASP A 137 9.53 -18.84 -14.68
C ASP A 137 9.81 -19.58 -13.34
N ASP A 138 9.41 -19.01 -12.19
CA ASP A 138 9.61 -19.58 -10.84
C ASP A 138 11.08 -19.75 -10.44
N GLU A 139 11.91 -18.75 -10.76
CA GLU A 139 13.28 -18.68 -10.29
C GLU A 139 13.44 -17.52 -9.30
N LEU A 140 13.89 -17.81 -8.08
CA LEU A 140 14.25 -16.76 -7.11
C LEU A 140 15.61 -16.16 -7.51
N LEU A 141 15.60 -14.91 -7.96
CA LEU A 141 16.78 -14.22 -8.48
C LEU A 141 17.54 -13.49 -7.37
N ARG A 142 16.81 -12.83 -6.47
CA ARG A 142 17.39 -11.99 -5.41
C ARG A 142 16.50 -11.95 -4.19
N VAL A 143 17.13 -11.77 -3.04
CA VAL A 143 16.45 -11.48 -1.78
C VAL A 143 17.09 -10.26 -1.15
N ILE A 144 16.26 -9.31 -0.71
CA ILE A 144 16.66 -8.20 0.14
C ILE A 144 16.06 -8.46 1.51
N GLU A 145 16.95 -8.64 2.48
CA GLU A 145 16.63 -8.81 3.90
C GLU A 145 17.42 -7.80 4.71
N GLY A 146 16.83 -7.32 5.80
CA GLY A 146 17.51 -6.46 6.73
C GLY A 146 16.63 -6.09 7.92
N GLU A 147 17.28 -5.79 9.03
CA GLU A 147 16.63 -5.07 10.13
C GLU A 147 16.44 -3.62 9.69
N LEU A 148 15.24 -3.31 9.21
CA LEU A 148 14.84 -1.93 9.06
C LEU A 148 14.40 -1.46 10.46
N PRO A 149 15.05 -0.47 11.10
CA PRO A 149 14.70 -0.05 12.47
C PRO A 149 13.24 0.37 12.66
N TRP A 150 12.54 0.62 11.54
CA TRP A 150 11.13 1.01 11.46
C TRP A 150 10.19 -0.10 10.98
N PHE A 151 10.73 -1.25 10.62
CA PHE A 151 9.98 -2.48 10.42
C PHE A 151 10.37 -3.41 11.57
N PRO A 152 10.00 -3.05 12.82
CA PRO A 152 10.43 -3.81 13.98
C PRO A 152 9.96 -5.25 13.86
N GLU A 153 10.73 -6.15 14.44
CA GLU A 153 10.33 -7.55 14.54
C GLU A 153 8.95 -7.62 15.18
N VAL A 154 8.03 -8.31 14.51
CA VAL A 154 6.66 -8.45 15.00
C VAL A 154 6.65 -9.54 16.06
N ARG A 155 6.48 -9.12 17.31
CA ARG A 155 6.33 -10.00 18.47
C ARG A 155 4.94 -10.64 18.43
N ARG A 156 4.83 -11.88 18.91
CA ARG A 156 3.54 -12.56 19.11
C ARG A 156 3.43 -13.10 20.52
N PRO A 157 2.22 -13.06 21.12
CA PRO A 157 1.02 -12.31 20.69
C PRO A 157 1.21 -10.78 20.82
N VAL A 158 0.45 -9.98 20.07
CA VAL A 158 0.47 -8.50 20.18
C VAL A 158 -0.69 -8.04 21.06
N ASP A 159 -0.40 -7.34 22.16
CA ASP A 159 -1.42 -6.64 22.93
C ASP A 159 -1.74 -5.30 22.27
N LEU A 160 -2.82 -5.24 21.48
CA LEU A 160 -3.26 -4.04 20.76
C LEU A 160 -3.53 -2.82 21.65
N THR A 161 -3.67 -3.00 22.97
CA THR A 161 -3.91 -1.90 23.92
C THR A 161 -2.61 -1.31 24.47
N ARG A 162 -1.48 -2.02 24.35
CA ARG A 162 -0.19 -1.64 24.96
C ARG A 162 0.92 -1.48 23.96
N GLU A 163 0.86 -2.24 22.87
CA GLU A 163 1.85 -2.27 21.82
C GLU A 163 1.38 -1.51 20.57
N PRO A 164 2.28 -0.76 19.92
CA PRO A 164 1.95 -0.08 18.68
C PRO A 164 1.50 -1.08 17.62
N PRO A 165 0.57 -0.71 16.73
CA PRO A 165 0.21 -1.59 15.64
C PRO A 165 1.44 -1.90 14.76
N PRO A 166 1.53 -3.14 14.23
CA PRO A 166 2.70 -3.56 13.48
C PRO A 166 2.84 -2.76 12.18
N THR A 167 4.08 -2.55 11.75
CA THR A 167 4.36 -2.03 10.40
C THR A 167 3.92 -3.08 9.37
N LEU A 168 3.10 -2.68 8.40
CA LEU A 168 2.58 -3.56 7.35
C LEU A 168 2.93 -3.02 5.96
N LEU A 169 3.59 -3.82 5.12
CA LEU A 169 3.73 -3.53 3.69
C LEU A 169 2.35 -3.53 3.02
N ARG A 170 2.05 -2.46 2.27
CA ARG A 170 0.78 -2.26 1.58
C ARG A 170 0.93 -2.29 0.07
N PHE A 171 1.89 -1.54 -0.46
CA PHE A 171 2.08 -1.39 -1.90
C PHE A 171 3.56 -1.32 -2.26
N LEU A 172 3.87 -1.81 -3.45
CA LEU A 172 5.16 -1.69 -4.12
C LEU A 172 4.93 -1.08 -5.50
N ALA A 173 5.87 -0.27 -5.96
CA ALA A 173 5.99 0.15 -7.36
C ALA A 173 7.46 0.27 -7.74
N LEU A 174 7.76 0.06 -9.02
CA LEU A 174 9.08 0.36 -9.60
C LEU A 174 8.97 1.60 -10.46
N ASP A 175 9.97 2.47 -10.38
CA ASP A 175 10.14 3.52 -11.39
C ASP A 175 10.99 3.05 -12.58
N THR A 176 11.11 3.88 -13.60
CA THR A 176 11.93 3.60 -14.80
C THR A 176 13.42 3.47 -14.53
N THR A 177 13.88 3.82 -13.33
CA THR A 177 15.28 3.77 -12.89
C THR A 177 15.55 2.64 -11.91
N GLU A 178 14.62 1.68 -11.80
CA GLU A 178 14.73 0.52 -10.90
C GLU A 178 14.81 0.89 -9.41
N HIS A 179 14.28 2.06 -9.02
CA HIS A 179 14.02 2.29 -7.60
C HIS A 179 12.73 1.59 -7.20
N LEU A 180 12.77 0.96 -6.03
CA LEU A 180 11.61 0.37 -5.41
C LEU A 180 10.96 1.37 -4.46
N TRP A 181 9.71 1.70 -4.76
CA TRP A 181 8.85 2.54 -3.95
C TRP A 181 7.95 1.63 -3.11
N MET A 182 7.99 1.81 -1.80
CA MET A 182 7.35 0.93 -0.84
C MET A 182 6.44 1.73 0.09
N ILE A 183 5.13 1.53 0.00
CA ILE A 183 4.20 2.05 1.00
C ILE A 183 4.00 1.03 2.10
N THR A 184 4.25 1.47 3.32
CA THR A 184 3.95 0.76 4.56
C THR A 184 2.92 1.52 5.38
N ARG A 185 2.11 0.77 6.11
CA ARG A 185 1.27 1.29 7.18
C ARG A 185 2.06 1.17 8.48
N THR A 186 2.19 2.24 9.25
CA THR A 186 2.93 2.28 10.51
C THR A 186 2.03 2.79 11.63
N ALA A 187 2.43 2.62 12.89
CA ALA A 187 1.71 3.25 13.99
C ALA A 187 1.73 4.78 13.87
N ASP A 188 0.55 5.38 13.99
CA ASP A 188 0.39 6.81 14.22
C ASP A 188 1.01 7.17 15.59
N PRO A 189 1.72 8.30 15.77
CA PRO A 189 2.24 8.70 17.09
C PRO A 189 1.22 8.69 18.23
N ASP A 190 -0.04 8.99 17.93
CA ASP A 190 -1.17 9.13 18.84
C ASP A 190 -2.08 7.88 18.84
N TRP A 191 -1.61 6.75 18.29
CA TRP A 191 -2.38 5.50 18.18
C TRP A 191 -3.04 5.04 19.50
N ARG A 192 -2.43 5.37 20.65
CA ARG A 192 -2.92 5.03 21.99
C ARG A 192 -4.22 5.76 22.37
N GLU A 193 -4.49 6.89 21.72
CA GLU A 193 -5.69 7.69 21.97
C GLU A 193 -6.93 7.11 21.28
N VAL A 194 -6.74 6.13 20.39
CA VAL A 194 -7.84 5.46 19.71
C VAL A 194 -8.45 4.40 20.61
N GLU A 195 -9.68 4.66 21.05
CA GLU A 195 -10.50 3.67 21.73
C GLU A 195 -10.87 2.52 20.77
N LEU A 196 -10.40 1.31 21.11
CA LEU A 196 -10.71 0.11 20.36
C LEU A 196 -12.11 -0.40 20.69
N GLU A 197 -12.79 -0.96 19.70
CA GLU A 197 -14.09 -1.61 19.85
C GLU A 197 -13.94 -3.13 19.94
N THR A 198 -14.81 -3.78 20.71
CA THR A 198 -14.92 -5.25 20.69
C THR A 198 -15.75 -5.71 19.50
N GLY A 199 -15.12 -6.44 18.57
CA GLY A 199 -15.78 -7.13 17.46
C GLY A 199 -15.87 -8.64 17.66
N GLN A 200 -16.47 -9.35 16.69
CA GLN A 200 -16.59 -10.81 16.70
C GLN A 200 -15.25 -11.55 16.74
N GLN A 201 -14.17 -10.90 16.30
CA GLN A 201 -12.81 -11.45 16.23
C GLN A 201 -11.86 -10.81 17.26
N GLY A 202 -12.40 -10.19 18.31
CA GLY A 202 -11.62 -9.47 19.33
C GLY A 202 -11.61 -7.96 19.11
N LEU A 203 -10.61 -7.28 19.66
CA LEU A 203 -10.48 -5.82 19.56
C LEU A 203 -10.22 -5.39 18.11
N ARG A 204 -10.87 -4.30 17.69
CA ARG A 204 -10.70 -3.69 16.37
C ARG A 204 -10.72 -2.17 16.46
N VAL A 205 -10.07 -1.54 15.49
CA VAL A 205 -10.11 -0.08 15.29
C VAL A 205 -11.45 0.32 14.65
N PRO A 206 -12.16 1.31 15.19
CA PRO A 206 -13.39 1.86 14.59
C PRO A 206 -13.20 2.27 13.12
N ALA A 207 -14.25 2.13 12.31
CA ALA A 207 -14.19 2.38 10.85
C ALA A 207 -13.81 3.83 10.47
N GLY A 208 -13.95 4.80 11.38
CA GLY A 208 -13.56 6.20 11.18
C GLY A 208 -12.33 6.64 11.97
N LYS A 209 -11.63 5.72 12.64
CA LYS A 209 -10.44 6.02 13.46
C LYS A 209 -9.16 5.38 12.92
N GLN A 210 -9.22 4.88 11.68
CA GLN A 210 -8.09 4.22 11.04
C GLN A 210 -6.90 5.17 10.83
N ASP A 211 -7.17 6.45 10.51
CA ASP A 211 -6.14 7.47 10.30
C ASP A 211 -5.41 7.76 11.62
N ASN A 212 -6.15 8.06 12.71
CA ASN A 212 -5.58 8.27 14.05
C ASN A 212 -4.88 7.03 14.67
N TYR A 213 -5.02 5.84 14.08
CA TYR A 213 -4.38 4.63 14.57
C TYR A 213 -3.17 4.24 13.73
N PHE A 214 -3.11 4.70 12.48
CA PHE A 214 -2.04 4.35 11.56
C PHE A 214 -1.66 5.50 10.63
N ASP A 215 -0.37 5.78 10.60
CA ASP A 215 0.27 6.55 9.55
C ASP A 215 0.49 5.71 8.28
N THR A 216 0.64 6.41 7.15
CA THR A 216 1.21 5.84 5.94
C THR A 216 2.59 6.40 5.70
N ARG A 217 3.54 5.50 5.41
CA ARG A 217 4.91 5.85 5.09
C ARG A 217 5.30 5.29 3.74
N LEU A 218 5.88 6.13 2.89
CA LEU A 218 6.55 5.73 1.66
C LEU A 218 8.06 5.74 1.86
N ASP A 219 8.70 4.65 1.49
CA ASP A 219 10.14 4.52 1.41
C ASP A 219 10.56 4.27 -0.04
N ILE A 220 11.71 4.83 -0.41
CA ILE A 220 12.29 4.67 -1.74
C ILE A 220 13.66 4.02 -1.57
N PHE A 221 13.87 2.91 -2.27
CA PHE A 221 15.10 2.14 -2.25
C PHE A 221 15.74 2.12 -3.63
N ASP A 222 17.04 2.36 -3.65
CA ASP A 222 17.89 2.10 -4.78
C ASP A 222 18.27 0.63 -4.77
N LEU A 223 17.76 -0.14 -5.75
CA LEU A 223 17.99 -1.58 -5.83
C LEU A 223 19.39 -1.93 -6.35
N GLU A 224 20.02 -1.03 -7.10
CA GLU A 224 21.38 -1.19 -7.60
C GLU A 224 22.38 -0.97 -6.46
N GLU A 225 22.29 0.18 -5.80
CA GLU A 225 23.14 0.56 -4.67
C GLU A 225 22.72 -0.10 -3.35
N LYS A 226 21.61 -0.86 -3.36
CA LYS A 226 21.04 -1.57 -2.21
C LYS A 226 20.86 -0.69 -0.98
N ARG A 227 20.37 0.53 -1.17
CA ARG A 227 20.27 1.52 -0.09
C ARG A 227 18.93 2.24 -0.10
N HIS A 228 18.50 2.65 1.09
CA HIS A 228 17.35 3.54 1.26
C HIS A 228 17.76 4.97 0.87
N ILE A 229 17.00 5.61 -0.03
CA ILE A 229 17.35 6.92 -0.60
C ILE A 229 16.32 8.01 -0.26
N GLY A 230 15.11 7.66 0.16
CA GLY A 230 14.05 8.65 0.41
C GLY A 230 12.92 8.14 1.28
N ARG A 231 12.26 9.08 2.00
CA ARG A 231 11.10 8.79 2.82
C ARG A 231 10.09 9.93 2.79
N TYR A 232 8.82 9.57 2.72
CA TYR A 232 7.68 10.44 2.99
C TYR A 232 6.76 9.80 4.02
N VAL A 233 6.09 10.63 4.82
CA VAL A 233 5.09 10.19 5.80
C VAL A 233 3.84 11.05 5.62
N TRP A 234 2.69 10.40 5.60
CA TRP A 234 1.37 11.01 5.64
C TRP A 234 0.66 10.56 6.91
N ASP A 235 0.07 11.56 7.56
CA ASP A 235 -0.89 11.42 8.65
C ASP A 235 -2.25 11.03 8.05
N ALA A 236 -2.31 9.79 7.55
CA ALA A 236 -3.46 9.16 6.93
C ALA A 236 -3.16 7.67 6.74
N ALA A 237 -4.11 6.79 7.02
CA ALA A 237 -3.99 5.35 6.81
C ALA A 237 -4.25 4.92 5.35
N GLY A 238 -4.83 5.83 4.56
CA GLY A 238 -5.46 5.51 3.28
C GLY A 238 -4.61 5.72 2.03
N ALA A 239 -3.32 6.06 2.13
CA ALA A 239 -2.53 6.35 0.94
C ALA A 239 -2.28 5.09 0.11
N ARG A 240 -2.39 5.20 -1.22
CA ARG A 240 -2.15 4.11 -2.17
C ARG A 240 -1.05 4.51 -3.14
N LEU A 241 -0.21 3.55 -3.48
CA LEU A 241 0.81 3.68 -4.51
C LEU A 241 0.29 3.05 -5.79
N PHE A 242 0.49 3.72 -6.92
CA PHE A 242 0.22 3.17 -8.24
C PHE A 242 1.27 3.70 -9.22
N ASN A 243 1.33 3.09 -10.40
CA ASN A 243 2.35 3.39 -11.39
C ASN A 243 1.73 4.02 -12.65
N LEU A 244 2.18 5.22 -13.02
CA LEU A 244 1.75 5.94 -14.21
C LEU A 244 2.79 5.78 -15.33
N GLY A 245 2.92 4.57 -15.87
CA GLY A 245 3.81 4.33 -17.00
C GLY A 245 5.30 4.44 -16.67
N GLY A 246 5.70 3.91 -15.51
CA GLY A 246 7.05 3.99 -14.97
C GLY A 246 7.27 5.14 -13.99
N GLU A 247 6.25 5.94 -13.72
CA GLU A 247 6.28 7.01 -12.73
C GLU A 247 5.36 6.69 -11.54
N PRO A 248 5.91 6.31 -10.38
CA PRO A 248 5.11 6.09 -9.18
C PRO A 248 4.38 7.36 -8.74
N ALA A 249 3.10 7.21 -8.42
CA ALA A 249 2.24 8.26 -7.90
C ALA A 249 1.49 7.76 -6.66
N VAL A 250 1.11 8.69 -5.80
CA VAL A 250 0.41 8.38 -4.55
C VAL A 250 -0.97 9.02 -4.57
N SER A 251 -2.03 8.24 -4.34
CA SER A 251 -3.37 8.78 -4.10
C SER A 251 -3.67 8.74 -2.62
N VAL A 252 -4.22 9.84 -2.11
CA VAL A 252 -4.76 9.94 -0.76
C VAL A 252 -6.23 10.32 -0.87
N VAL A 253 -7.05 9.77 0.01
CA VAL A 253 -8.45 10.18 0.14
C VAL A 253 -8.48 11.32 1.15
N GLU A 254 -8.96 12.48 0.74
CA GLU A 254 -9.11 13.65 1.61
C GLU A 254 -10.60 13.96 1.81
N TYR A 255 -10.94 14.52 2.97
CA TYR A 255 -12.28 14.98 3.29
C TYR A 255 -12.26 16.50 3.34
N ALA A 256 -12.98 17.14 2.41
CA ALA A 256 -13.16 18.57 2.38
C ALA A 256 -14.57 18.93 2.90
N GLU A 257 -14.66 19.97 3.72
CA GLU A 257 -15.92 20.37 4.39
C GLU A 257 -17.05 20.69 3.40
N ASP A 258 -16.71 21.23 2.23
CA ASP A 258 -17.64 21.77 1.24
C ASP A 258 -18.03 20.78 0.14
N THR A 259 -17.14 19.83 -0.17
CA THR A 259 -17.21 18.97 -1.35
C THR A 259 -17.24 17.49 -1.01
N GLY A 260 -17.10 17.15 0.28
CA GLY A 260 -17.10 15.78 0.77
C GLY A 260 -15.79 15.05 0.47
N ARG A 261 -15.89 13.75 0.19
CA ARG A 261 -14.72 12.88 -0.04
C ARG A 261 -14.14 13.14 -1.43
N GLN A 262 -12.88 13.55 -1.47
CA GLN A 262 -12.09 13.71 -2.69
C GLN A 262 -10.95 12.68 -2.73
N VAL A 263 -10.57 12.25 -3.94
CA VAL A 263 -9.32 11.53 -4.16
C VAL A 263 -8.31 12.53 -4.68
N VAL A 264 -7.24 12.74 -3.92
CA VAL A 264 -6.15 13.63 -4.29
C VAL A 264 -4.98 12.80 -4.77
N ILE A 265 -4.48 13.13 -5.96
CA ILE A 265 -3.32 12.46 -6.54
C ILE A 265 -2.11 13.37 -6.38
N TYR A 266 -1.08 12.81 -5.76
CA TYR A 266 0.22 13.41 -5.58
C TYR A 266 1.19 12.79 -6.57
N ARG A 267 1.77 13.62 -7.43
CA ARG A 267 3.00 13.27 -8.14
C ARG A 267 4.18 13.63 -7.24
N LEU A 268 5.04 12.66 -6.99
CA LEU A 268 6.20 12.83 -6.12
C LEU A 268 7.43 13.08 -6.98
N ASP A 269 7.85 14.34 -7.04
CA ASP A 269 9.11 14.72 -7.66
C ASP A 269 10.26 14.32 -6.73
N PHE A 270 10.67 13.05 -6.78
CA PHE A 270 11.86 12.61 -6.06
C PHE A 270 13.10 13.02 -6.85
N ARG A 271 13.81 14.03 -6.34
CA ARG A 271 15.11 14.43 -6.87
C ARG A 271 16.17 14.04 -5.87
N PHE A 272 17.24 13.41 -6.33
CA PHE A 272 18.42 13.19 -5.51
C PHE A 272 18.93 14.55 -5.03
N PRO A 273 18.90 14.83 -3.72
CA PRO A 273 19.72 15.90 -3.20
C PRO A 273 21.17 15.46 -3.44
N GLU A 274 21.96 16.31 -4.09
CA GLU A 274 23.41 16.17 -4.03
C GLU A 274 23.82 16.23 -2.54
N GLY A 275 24.03 15.06 -1.94
CA GLY A 275 24.75 14.90 -0.67
C GLY A 275 24.01 15.02 0.67
N ASN A 276 22.68 14.86 0.82
CA ASN A 276 22.05 14.76 2.17
C ASN A 276 20.69 14.03 2.22
N VAL A 277 20.45 13.22 3.25
CA VAL A 277 19.15 12.58 3.55
C VAL A 277 18.09 13.63 3.87
N VAL A 278 17.05 13.78 3.04
CA VAL A 278 15.94 14.70 3.28
C VAL A 278 14.88 14.02 4.14
N ARG A 279 14.62 14.58 5.33
CA ARG A 279 13.38 14.30 6.09
C ARG A 279 12.33 15.32 5.65
N GLY A 280 11.36 14.89 4.85
CA GLY A 280 10.19 15.69 4.51
C GLY A 280 8.96 15.18 5.24
N SER A 281 8.19 16.08 5.86
CA SER A 281 6.80 15.82 6.22
C SER A 281 5.92 16.55 5.22
N ALA A 282 5.03 15.83 4.55
CA ALA A 282 3.92 16.43 3.84
C ALA A 282 2.71 16.29 4.75
N ARG A 283 2.40 17.34 5.54
CA ARG A 283 1.07 17.41 6.15
C ARG A 283 0.08 17.75 5.05
N ALA A 284 -0.93 16.90 4.86
CA ALA A 284 -2.14 17.35 4.19
C ALA A 284 -2.66 18.58 4.98
N PRO A 285 -3.13 19.65 4.33
CA PRO A 285 -3.73 20.76 5.06
C PRO A 285 -4.97 20.25 5.79
N THR A 286 -4.84 19.99 7.08
CA THR A 286 -5.98 19.77 7.96
C THR A 286 -6.64 21.13 8.15
N GLY A 287 -7.72 21.37 7.42
CA GLY A 287 -8.58 22.52 7.63
C GLY A 287 -9.31 22.37 8.96
N HIS A 288 -8.68 22.77 10.06
CA HIS A 288 -9.40 23.20 11.25
C HIS A 288 -9.43 24.72 11.23
N ASN A 289 -10.57 25.29 10.82
CA ASN A 289 -10.88 26.67 11.12
C ASN A 289 -11.16 26.77 12.62
N GLU A 290 -10.15 27.13 13.41
CA GLU A 290 -10.38 27.67 14.74
C GLU A 290 -11.08 29.02 14.58
N HIS A 291 -12.37 29.06 14.92
CA HIS A 291 -13.05 30.32 15.21
C HIS A 291 -12.52 30.86 16.54
N GLU A 292 -11.43 31.62 16.48
CA GLU A 292 -10.96 32.44 17.59
C GLU A 292 -11.94 33.63 17.75
N ARG A 293 -12.86 33.53 18.71
CA ARG A 293 -13.55 34.69 19.26
C ARG A 293 -12.55 35.42 20.16
N LEU A 294 -12.14 36.60 19.71
CA LEU A 294 -11.48 37.62 20.52
C LEU A 294 -12.43 38.07 21.64
N ASP A 295 -12.11 37.73 22.88
CA ASP A 295 -12.55 38.48 24.06
C ASP A 295 -11.30 39.01 24.78
N ASP A 296 -11.27 40.33 24.96
CA ASP A 296 -10.21 41.10 25.59
C ASP A 296 -10.10 40.79 27.09
N THR A 297 -8.94 40.35 27.56
CA THR A 297 -8.47 40.63 28.94
C THR A 297 -6.94 40.57 29.01
N PRO A 298 -6.24 41.55 29.63
CA PRO A 298 -4.79 41.56 29.71
C PRO A 298 -4.28 40.84 30.97
N GLY A 299 -3.21 40.05 30.85
CA GLY A 299 -2.44 39.68 32.04
C GLY A 299 -1.44 38.51 31.92
N ARG A 300 -0.16 38.89 31.90
CA ARG A 300 1.01 38.22 32.52
C ARG A 300 1.79 37.14 31.74
N ASP A 301 3.06 37.50 31.57
CA ASP A 301 4.29 36.70 31.49
C ASP A 301 4.21 35.23 31.93
N ARG A 302 4.69 34.32 31.06
CA ARG A 302 5.91 33.54 31.33
C ARG A 302 6.41 32.78 30.11
N ALA A 303 7.73 32.86 29.94
CA ALA A 303 8.55 32.09 29.02
C ALA A 303 8.49 30.58 29.25
N THR A 304 8.60 29.80 28.18
CA THR A 304 9.72 28.87 27.95
C THR A 304 9.60 28.28 26.54
N GLY A 305 10.63 28.49 25.74
CA GLY A 305 10.72 27.99 24.39
C GLY A 305 11.19 26.54 24.32
N ARG A 306 10.70 25.84 23.30
CA ARG A 306 11.46 24.84 22.54
C ARG A 306 11.05 24.96 21.08
N ARG A 307 11.86 25.66 20.29
CA ARG A 307 11.77 25.66 18.83
C ARG A 307 12.42 24.38 18.33
N HIS A 308 11.62 23.43 17.86
CA HIS A 308 12.09 22.44 16.91
C HIS A 308 11.97 23.06 15.52
N SER A 309 13.12 23.33 14.92
CA SER A 309 13.24 23.76 13.52
C SER A 309 12.76 22.64 12.60
N ALA A 310 11.61 22.84 11.97
CA ALA A 310 11.17 22.01 10.84
C ALA A 310 11.98 22.40 9.59
N GLY A 311 12.80 21.47 9.09
CA GLY A 311 13.37 21.59 7.75
C GLY A 311 12.27 21.37 6.70
N ARG A 312 12.01 22.37 5.86
CA ARG A 312 11.06 22.24 4.74
C ARG A 312 11.73 21.48 3.59
N GLY A 313 11.38 20.21 3.41
CA GLY A 313 11.60 19.50 2.14
C GLY A 313 10.67 20.05 1.06
N ARG A 314 11.11 20.06 -0.20
CA ARG A 314 10.29 20.52 -1.35
C ARG A 314 9.14 19.55 -1.65
N ALA A 315 8.07 20.11 -2.19
CA ALA A 315 6.68 19.67 -2.09
C ALA A 315 6.29 18.48 -2.99
N ALA A 316 5.40 17.63 -2.49
CA ALA A 316 4.51 16.85 -3.34
C ALA A 316 3.61 17.81 -4.11
N ARG A 317 3.46 17.61 -5.44
CA ARG A 317 2.58 18.44 -6.25
C ARG A 317 1.23 17.74 -6.39
N ARG A 318 0.17 18.39 -5.91
CA ARG A 318 -1.21 18.01 -6.19
C ARG A 318 -1.47 18.16 -7.69
N LEU A 319 -1.93 17.09 -8.34
CA LEU A 319 -2.42 17.10 -9.72
C LEU A 319 -3.87 17.61 -9.78
#